data_AF-A0A223FLV5-F1
#
_entry.id   AF-A0A223FLV5-F1
#
_cell.length_a   1.000
_cell.length_b   1.000
_cell.length_c   1.000
_cell.angle_alpha   90.00
_cell.angle_beta   90.00
_cell.angle_gamma   90.00
#
_symmetry.space_group_name_H-M   'P 1'
#
loop_
_entity.id
_entity.type
_entity.pdbx_description
1 polymer ?
#
loop_
_entity_poly.entity_id
_entity_poly.type
_entity_poly.pdbx_seq_one_letter_code
_entity_poly.pdbx_strand_id
1 'polypeptide(L)' 'MAVPKKKMSKSKKNMRKSVWKQKASKQATLALSLAKSVLSGNSKGFLYLSSDSVEN' A
#
# COMPACT_ATOMS: atom_id res chain seq x y z
N MET A 1 -22.80 10.73 -26.55
CA MET A 1 -21.81 10.22 -25.58
C MET A 1 -20.79 9.35 -26.31
N ALA A 2 -19.51 9.42 -25.96
CA ALA A 2 -18.49 8.61 -26.62
C ALA A 2 -18.62 7.13 -26.22
N VAL A 3 -18.67 6.24 -27.21
CA VAL A 3 -18.74 4.78 -27.00
C VAL A 3 -17.55 4.10 -27.69
N PRO A 4 -16.98 3.04 -27.09
CA PRO A 4 -15.88 2.32 -27.71
C PRO A 4 -16.37 1.56 -28.94
N LYS A 5 -15.80 1.86 -30.11
CA LYS A 5 -16.17 1.19 -31.37
C LYS A 5 -15.83 -0.30 -31.37
N LYS A 6 -14.79 -0.71 -30.65
CA LYS A 6 -14.29 -2.09 -30.55
C LYS A 6 -13.79 -2.37 -29.13
N LYS A 7 -13.82 -3.65 -28.74
CA LYS A 7 -13.25 -4.08 -27.46
C LYS A 7 -11.74 -3.90 -27.45
N MET A 8 -11.21 -3.60 -26.28
CA MET A 8 -9.77 -3.59 -26.05
C MET A 8 -9.16 -4.99 -26.19
N SER A 9 -7.94 -5.09 -26.72
CA SER A 9 -7.21 -6.35 -26.76
C SER A 9 -6.96 -6.90 -25.34
N LYS A 10 -6.84 -8.22 -25.23
CA LYS A 10 -6.59 -8.90 -23.94
C LYS A 10 -5.30 -8.36 -23.27
N SER A 11 -4.24 -8.17 -24.06
CA SER A 11 -2.96 -7.64 -23.58
C SER A 11 -3.12 -6.26 -22.94
N LYS A 12 -3.78 -5.31 -23.62
CA LYS A 12 -3.93 -3.93 -23.12
C LYS A 12 -4.83 -3.85 -21.89
N LYS A 13 -5.86 -4.71 -21.78
CA LYS A 13 -6.66 -4.89 -20.56
C LYS A 13 -5.81 -5.42 -19.40
N ASN A 14 -5.01 -6.46 -19.64
CA ASN A 14 -4.17 -7.08 -18.61
C ASN A 14 -3.06 -6.16 -18.11
N MET A 15 -2.45 -5.37 -18.99
CA MET A 15 -1.46 -4.36 -18.63
C MET A 15 -2.02 -3.34 -17.63
N ARG A 16 -3.24 -2.82 -17.88
CA ARG A 16 -3.92 -1.91 -16.94
C ARG A 16 -4.20 -2.56 -15.59
N LYS A 17 -4.62 -3.83 -15.59
CA LYS A 17 -4.82 -4.61 -14.36
C LYS A 17 -3.50 -4.82 -13.60
N SER A 18 -2.39 -5.05 -14.30
CA SER A 18 -1.06 -5.20 -13.71
C SER A 18 -0.63 -3.92 -12.98
N VAL A 19 -0.80 -2.75 -13.62
CA VAL A 19 -0.50 -1.45 -12.99
C VAL A 19 -1.30 -1.25 -11.70
N TRP A 20 -2.57 -1.63 -11.68
CA TRP A 20 -3.38 -1.56 -10.45
C TRP A 20 -2.84 -2.49 -9.35
N LYS A 21 -2.48 -3.73 -9.70
CA LYS A 21 -1.88 -4.69 -8.74
C LYS A 21 -0.51 -4.27 -8.23
N GLN A 22 0.31 -3.62 -9.07
CA GLN A 22 1.65 -3.17 -8.69
C GLN A 22 1.61 -2.16 -7.54
N LYS A 23 0.57 -1.31 -7.49
CA LYS A 23 0.37 -0.39 -6.37
C LYS A 23 0.24 -1.12 -5.04
N ALA A 24 -0.53 -2.21 -5.00
CA ALA A 24 -0.71 -3.02 -3.80
C ALA A 24 0.61 -3.69 -3.38
N SER A 25 1.38 -4.23 -4.33
CA SER A 25 2.69 -4.81 -4.06
C SER A 25 3.66 -3.80 -3.45
N LYS A 26 3.69 -2.55 -3.96
CA LYS A 26 4.52 -1.49 -3.37
C LYS A 26 4.13 -1.20 -1.91
N GLN A 27 2.83 -1.12 -1.62
CA GLN A 27 2.36 -0.88 -0.26
C GLN A 27 2.67 -2.04 0.69
N ALA A 28 2.58 -3.29 0.21
CA ALA A 28 2.94 -4.46 1.01
C ALA A 28 4.42 -4.43 1.45
N THR A 29 5.34 -4.07 0.55
CA THR A 29 6.77 -3.94 0.89
C THR A 29 7.01 -2.83 1.92
N LEU A 30 6.34 -1.68 1.77
CA LEU A 30 6.45 -0.58 2.72
C LEU A 30 5.91 -0.98 4.10
N ALA A 31 4.74 -1.62 4.16
CA ALA A 31 4.13 -2.10 5.39
C ALA A 31 5.03 -3.12 6.11
N LEU A 32 5.63 -4.05 5.39
CA LEU A 32 6.54 -5.05 5.96
C LEU A 32 7.84 -4.41 6.51
N SER A 33 8.41 -3.43 5.79
CA SER A 33 9.55 -2.65 6.29
C SER A 33 9.20 -1.88 7.57
N LEU A 34 8.03 -1.24 7.57
CA LEU A 34 7.54 -0.47 8.72
C LEU A 34 7.31 -1.37 9.93
N ALA A 35 6.66 -2.53 9.75
CA ALA A 35 6.42 -3.49 10.82
C ALA A 35 7.73 -4.00 11.46
N LYS A 36 8.76 -4.29 10.66
CA LYS A 36 10.08 -4.66 11.17
C LYS A 36 10.73 -3.54 11.97
N SER A 37 10.60 -2.30 11.49
CA SER A 37 11.14 -1.11 12.18
C SER A 37 10.49 -0.95 13.56
N VAL A 38 9.16 -1.03 13.63
CA VAL A 38 8.38 -0.98 14.88
C VAL A 38 8.77 -2.10 15.83
N LEU A 39 8.87 -3.34 15.33
CA LEU A 39 9.23 -4.51 16.16
C LEU A 39 10.63 -4.38 16.77
N SER A 40 11.57 -3.74 16.08
CA SER A 40 12.95 -3.59 16.57
C SER A 40 13.09 -2.63 17.74
N GLY A 41 12.12 -1.75 18.00
CA GLY A 41 12.17 -0.73 19.06
C GLY A 41 13.24 0.37 18.89
N ASN A 42 14.11 0.27 17.88
CA ASN A 42 15.21 1.21 17.66
C ASN A 42 14.78 2.51 16.96
N SER A 43 13.59 2.51 16.35
CA SER A 43 13.04 3.64 15.61
C SER A 43 12.45 4.70 16.56
N LYS A 44 13.09 5.87 16.65
CA LYS A 44 12.66 7.00 17.51
C LYS A 44 11.61 7.92 16.88
N GLY A 45 11.19 7.64 15.64
CA GLY A 45 10.30 8.52 14.87
C GLY A 45 8.81 8.20 14.97
N PHE A 46 8.41 7.11 15.63
CA PHE A 46 7.01 6.73 15.77
C PHE A 46 6.48 7.18 17.14
N LEU A 47 5.27 7.75 17.14
CA LEU A 47 4.53 8.05 18.36
C LEU A 47 3.67 6.84 18.72
N TYR A 48 3.90 6.26 19.89
CA TYR A 48 3.08 5.19 20.44
C TYR A 48 2.19 5.80 21.53
N LEU A 49 0.89 5.55 21.46
CA LEU A 49 0.00 5.88 22.58
C LEU A 49 0.22 4.82 23.66
N SER A 50 1.13 5.10 24.60
CA SER A 50 1.33 4.24 25.76
C SER A 50 0.09 4.34 26.66
N SER A 51 -0.36 3.23 27.24
CA SER A 51 -1.48 3.21 28.20
C SER A 51 -1.30 4.25 29.33
N ASP A 52 -0.05 4.54 29.69
CA ASP A 52 0.36 5.55 30.67
C ASP A 52 0.04 7.01 30.28
N SER A 53 -0.29 7.27 29.01
CA SER A 53 -0.58 8.62 28.48
C SER A 53 -2.08 8.95 28.35
N VAL A 54 -2.95 8.00 28.68
CA VAL A 54 -4.41 8.12 28.57
C VAL A 54 -5.08 8.49 29.92
N GLU A 55 -4.33 8.48 31.03
CA GLU A 55 -4.85 8.73 32.39
C GLU A 55 -4.63 10.16 32.96
N ASN A 56 -4.37 11.18 32.15
CA ASN A 56 -4.42 12.59 32.60
C ASN A 56 -5.47 13.40 31.84
#